data_AF-A0A8T5E0M2-F1
#
_entry.id   AF-A0A8T5E0M2-F1
#
_cell.length_a   1.000
_cell.length_b   1.000
_cell.length_c   1.000
_cell.angle_alpha   90.00
_cell.angle_beta   90.00
_cell.angle_gamma   90.00
#
_symmetry.space_group_name_H-M   'P 1'
#
loop_
_entity.id
_entity.type
_entity.pdbx_description
1 polymer ?
#
loop_
_entity_poly.entity_id
_entity_poly.type
_entity_poly.pdbx_seq_one_letter_code
_entity_poly.pdbx_strand_id
1 'polypeptide(L)'
;MIIMPGTNRVEIRTLKVGRYVALEESAYKILSMSKSKPGKHGSAKARIELEDIFTGQKRSHVGTVTDNIYVPVIEKGSAIITHIQGAEVHAMDSKTYETLILPLDPAMNLEGGGEIQWMEAMGRFRITRDH
;
A
#
# COMPACT_ATOMS: atom_id res chain seq x y z
N MET A 1 2.99 23.00 -3.08
CA MET A 1 2.16 21.81 -2.82
C MET A 1 2.85 20.65 -3.51
N ILE A 2 3.52 19.77 -2.76
CA ILE A 2 4.25 18.64 -3.33
C ILE A 2 3.20 17.60 -3.72
N ILE A 3 3.06 17.35 -5.01
CA ILE A 3 2.28 16.23 -5.53
C ILE A 3 3.10 14.98 -5.25
N MET A 4 2.54 14.02 -4.51
CA MET A 4 3.16 12.70 -4.34
C MET A 4 2.86 11.87 -5.60
N PRO A 5 3.85 11.53 -6.44
CA PRO A 5 3.62 10.70 -7.63
C PRO A 5 2.95 9.37 -7.25
N GLY A 6 2.11 8.84 -8.14
CA GLY A 6 1.38 7.60 -7.87
C GLY A 6 0.26 7.73 -6.82
N THR A 7 -0.26 8.94 -6.57
CA THR A 7 -1.37 9.14 -5.63
C THR A 7 -2.51 9.99 -6.20
N ASN A 8 -3.70 9.80 -5.65
CA ASN A 8 -4.88 10.64 -5.91
C ASN A 8 -5.31 11.34 -4.62
N ARG A 9 -5.89 12.55 -4.73
CA ARG A 9 -6.40 13.31 -3.59
C ARG A 9 -7.89 13.01 -3.37
N VAL A 10 -8.26 12.68 -2.14
CA VAL A 10 -9.65 12.45 -1.71
C VAL A 10 -9.90 13.13 -0.36
N GLU A 11 -11.15 13.21 0.07
CA GLU A 11 -11.48 13.67 1.42
C GLU A 11 -11.54 12.50 2.41
N ILE A 12 -11.17 12.74 3.66
CA ILE A 12 -11.18 11.71 4.70
C ILE A 12 -12.54 11.01 4.85
N ARG A 13 -13.66 11.72 4.65
CA ARG A 13 -15.01 11.12 4.71
C ARG A 13 -15.28 10.03 3.68
N THR A 14 -14.53 9.98 2.58
CA THR A 14 -14.74 8.99 1.50
C THR A 14 -13.93 7.72 1.72
N LEU A 15 -13.03 7.70 2.71
CA LEU A 15 -12.22 6.53 3.03
C LEU A 15 -13.06 5.36 3.56
N LYS A 16 -12.58 4.14 3.34
CA LYS A 16 -13.21 2.89 3.79
C LYS A 16 -12.16 1.98 4.41
N VAL A 17 -12.54 1.27 5.48
CA VAL A 17 -11.72 0.22 6.09
C VAL A 17 -11.35 -0.84 5.04
N GLY A 18 -10.10 -1.31 5.09
CA GLY A 18 -9.52 -2.23 4.11
C GLY A 18 -8.98 -1.58 2.84
N ARG A 19 -9.26 -0.28 2.60
CA ARG A 19 -8.61 0.50 1.52
C ARG A 19 -7.29 1.10 2.00
N TYR A 20 -6.66 1.91 1.15
CA TYR A 20 -5.32 2.43 1.38
C TYR A 20 -5.29 3.95 1.45
N VAL A 21 -4.33 4.49 2.20
CA VAL A 21 -3.96 5.91 2.21
C VAL A 21 -2.46 6.05 2.02
N ALA A 22 -2.03 7.17 1.45
CA ALA A 22 -0.64 7.53 1.27
C ALA A 22 -0.29 8.61 2.29
N LEU A 23 0.75 8.37 3.08
CA LEU A 23 1.28 9.33 4.03
C LEU A 23 2.81 9.33 3.89
N GLU A 24 3.39 10.53 3.80
CA GLU A 24 4.83 10.69 3.58
C GLU A 24 5.28 9.90 2.33
N GLU A 25 6.18 8.92 2.49
CA GLU A 25 6.73 8.11 1.39
C GLU A 25 6.20 6.66 1.40
N SER A 26 5.07 6.41 2.06
CA SER A 26 4.53 5.06 2.21
C SER A 26 3.02 4.96 2.03
N ALA A 27 2.60 3.74 1.66
CA ALA A 27 1.22 3.34 1.52
C ALA A 27 0.79 2.52 2.75
N TYR A 28 -0.38 2.84 3.27
CA TYR A 28 -0.91 2.21 4.48
C TYR A 28 -2.29 1.63 4.22
N LYS A 29 -2.53 0.42 4.71
CA LYS A 29 -3.87 -0.17 4.77
C LYS A 29 -4.64 0.42 5.96
N ILE A 30 -5.89 0.79 5.74
CA ILE A 30 -6.81 1.24 6.78
C ILE A 30 -7.31 0.03 7.55
N LEU A 31 -6.87 -0.12 8.81
CA LEU A 31 -7.30 -1.19 9.70
C LEU A 31 -8.65 -0.86 10.35
N SER A 32 -8.84 0.38 10.80
CA SER A 32 -10.08 0.83 11.41
C SER A 32 -10.26 2.35 11.30
N MET A 33 -11.49 2.81 11.49
CA MET A 33 -11.83 4.23 11.50
C MET A 33 -12.88 4.52 12.58
N SER A 34 -12.70 5.60 13.33
CA SER A 34 -13.71 6.14 14.24
C SER A 34 -13.95 7.62 13.94
N LYS A 35 -15.17 8.10 14.21
CA LYS A 35 -15.57 9.50 14.01
C LYS A 35 -16.05 10.08 15.34
N SER A 36 -15.56 11.25 15.72
CA SER A 36 -16.07 11.98 16.87
C SER A 36 -17.28 12.82 16.48
N LYS A 37 -18.16 13.08 17.46
CA LYS A 37 -19.20 14.10 17.26
C LYS A 37 -18.52 15.46 17.02
N PRO A 38 -19.05 16.29 16.10
CA PRO A 38 -18.61 17.67 15.96
C PRO A 38 -18.87 18.43 17.26
N GLY A 39 -17.92 19.27 17.67
CA GLY A 39 -18.14 20.23 18.75
C GLY A 39 -19.09 21.36 18.31
N LYS A 40 -19.39 22.32 19.20
CA LYS A 40 -20.35 23.42 18.93
C LYS A 40 -20.14 24.16 17.59
N HIS A 41 -18.91 24.25 17.10
CA HIS A 41 -18.55 24.96 15.87
C HIS A 41 -17.59 24.17 14.96
N GLY A 42 -17.39 22.87 15.20
CA GLY A 42 -16.32 22.09 14.56
C GLY A 42 -16.82 21.07 13.56
N SER A 43 -15.98 20.71 12.58
CA SER A 43 -16.16 19.50 11.78
C SER A 43 -15.95 18.24 12.63
N ALA A 44 -16.63 17.15 12.27
CA ALA A 44 -16.35 15.84 12.87
C ALA A 44 -14.86 15.48 12.64
N LYS A 45 -14.18 14.96 13.66
CA LYS A 45 -12.82 14.42 13.51
C LYS A 45 -12.92 12.93 13.19
N ALA A 46 -12.05 12.46 12.31
CA ALA A 46 -11.82 11.04 12.09
C ALA A 46 -10.46 10.65 12.67
N ARG A 47 -10.43 9.49 13.33
CA ARG A 47 -9.19 8.79 13.69
C ARG A 47 -9.11 7.52 12.87
N ILE A 48 -7.97 7.31 12.22
CA ILE A 48 -7.73 6.24 11.27
C ILE A 48 -6.54 5.44 11.79
N GLU A 49 -6.74 4.15 12.05
CA GLU A 49 -5.66 3.24 12.40
C GLU A 49 -5.14 2.57 11.12
N LEU A 50 -3.83 2.60 10.95
CA LEU A 50 -3.13 2.31 9.70
C LEU A 50 -2.02 1.30 9.91
N GLU A 51 -1.75 0.49 8.89
CA GLU A 51 -0.61 -0.44 8.83
C GLU A 51 0.13 -0.26 7.52
N ASP A 52 1.43 -0.02 7.59
CA ASP A 52 2.30 0.10 6.42
C ASP A 52 2.30 -1.21 5.64
N ILE A 53 1.97 -1.16 4.35
CA ILE A 53 1.81 -2.39 3.55
C ILE A 53 3.13 -3.07 3.22
N PHE A 54 4.27 -2.41 3.44
CA PHE A 54 5.60 -2.93 3.16
C PHE A 54 6.33 -3.33 4.44
N THR A 55 6.20 -2.57 5.52
CA THR A 55 6.94 -2.79 6.78
C THR A 55 6.10 -3.40 7.89
N GLY A 56 4.76 -3.41 7.77
CA GLY A 56 3.85 -3.85 8.82
C GLY A 56 3.78 -2.90 10.04
N GLN A 57 4.48 -1.77 10.01
CA GLN A 57 4.45 -0.80 11.11
C GLN A 57 3.09 -0.12 11.20
N LYS A 58 2.56 -0.01 12.42
CA LYS A 58 1.26 0.60 12.69
C LYS A 58 1.40 2.06 13.09
N ARG A 59 0.46 2.90 12.62
CA ARG A 59 0.35 4.31 13.05
C ARG A 59 -1.11 4.76 13.08
N SER A 60 -1.35 5.89 13.73
CA SER A 60 -2.66 6.56 13.73
C SER A 60 -2.58 7.89 12.99
N HIS A 61 -3.62 8.23 12.24
CA HIS A 61 -3.80 9.53 11.61
C HIS A 61 -5.11 10.16 12.09
N VAL A 62 -5.07 11.45 12.44
CA VAL A 62 -6.24 12.21 12.89
C VAL A 62 -6.39 13.46 12.02
N GLY A 63 -7.58 13.63 11.44
CA GLY A 63 -7.93 14.79 10.63
C GLY A 63 -9.43 15.08 10.71
N THR A 64 -9.86 16.21 10.19
CA THR A 64 -11.30 16.47 10.01
C THR A 64 -11.84 15.67 8.85
N VAL A 65 -13.12 15.30 8.88
CA VAL A 65 -13.74 14.51 7.80
C VAL A 65 -13.72 15.20 6.43
N THR A 66 -13.51 16.51 6.38
CA THR A 66 -13.40 17.34 5.17
C THR A 66 -11.94 17.60 4.76
N ASP A 67 -10.96 17.21 5.57
CA ASP A 67 -9.55 17.34 5.20
C ASP A 67 -9.27 16.44 4.00
N ASN A 68 -8.34 16.90 3.16
CA ASN A 68 -7.87 16.11 2.04
C ASN A 68 -6.69 15.25 2.44
N ILE A 69 -6.65 14.05 1.89
CA ILE A 69 -5.63 13.03 2.10
C ILE A 69 -5.33 12.35 0.76
N TYR A 70 -4.12 11.82 0.63
CA TYR A 70 -3.73 11.07 -0.55
C TYR A 70 -4.09 9.59 -0.40
N VAL A 71 -4.46 8.97 -1.51
CA VAL A 71 -4.61 7.52 -1.65
C VAL A 71 -3.65 7.04 -2.73
N PRO A 72 -2.90 5.95 -2.49
CA PRO A 72 -1.98 5.43 -3.48
C PRO A 72 -2.75 4.80 -4.63
N VAL A 73 -2.22 4.92 -5.83
CA VAL A 73 -2.50 3.98 -6.91
C VAL A 73 -1.83 2.67 -6.54
N ILE A 74 -2.58 1.57 -6.62
CA ILE A 74 -2.09 0.23 -6.33
C ILE A 74 -2.13 -0.57 -7.61
N GLU A 75 -0.97 -1.01 -8.08
CA GLU A 75 -0.87 -1.98 -9.15
C GLU A 75 -0.67 -3.38 -8.56
N LYS A 76 -1.22 -4.39 -9.24
CA LYS A 76 -1.09 -5.79 -8.85
C LYS A 76 -1.00 -6.65 -10.08
N GLY A 77 -0.26 -7.74 -9.98
CA GLY A 77 -0.11 -8.70 -11.05
C GLY A 77 0.33 -10.07 -10.53
N SER A 78 0.55 -10.97 -11.47
CA SER A 78 1.23 -12.24 -11.25
C SER A 78 2.55 -12.24 -12.01
N ALA A 79 3.53 -12.97 -11.52
CA ALA A 79 4.82 -13.13 -12.18
C ALA A 79 5.38 -14.53 -11.93
N ILE A 80 6.27 -14.98 -12.81
CA ILE A 80 7.03 -16.21 -12.63
C ILE A 80 8.44 -15.85 -12.18
N ILE A 81 8.90 -16.43 -11.08
CA ILE A 81 10.25 -16.23 -10.57
C ILE A 81 11.23 -16.85 -11.55
N THR A 82 12.22 -16.08 -11.98
CA THR A 82 13.30 -16.57 -12.84
C THR A 82 14.45 -17.11 -11.97
N HIS A 83 14.88 -16.30 -11.00
CA HIS A 83 15.94 -16.64 -10.05
C HIS A 83 15.91 -15.67 -8.86
N ILE A 84 16.65 -16.02 -7.81
CA ILE A 84 16.83 -15.20 -6.60
C ILE A 84 18.31 -14.85 -6.50
N GLN A 85 18.60 -13.56 -6.27
CA GLN A 85 19.96 -13.04 -6.13
C GLN A 85 20.06 -12.16 -4.88
N GLY A 86 20.70 -12.68 -3.83
CA GLY A 86 20.84 -11.95 -2.56
C GLY A 86 19.47 -11.64 -1.94
N ALA A 87 19.13 -10.36 -1.85
CA ALA A 87 17.86 -9.87 -1.31
C ALA A 87 16.83 -9.50 -2.39
N GLU A 88 17.09 -9.89 -3.64
CA GLU A 88 16.25 -9.57 -4.80
C GLU A 88 15.67 -10.84 -5.42
N VAL A 89 14.39 -10.76 -5.77
CA VAL A 89 13.65 -11.77 -6.53
C VAL A 89 13.45 -11.23 -7.93
N HIS A 90 14.10 -11.86 -8.91
CA HIS A 90 13.94 -11.53 -10.32
C HIS A 90 12.79 -12.35 -10.89
N ALA A 91 11.78 -11.68 -11.44
CA ALA A 91 10.60 -12.32 -11.99
C ALA A 91 10.23 -11.75 -13.37
N MET A 92 9.41 -12.47 -14.11
CA MET A 92 8.83 -12.00 -15.37
C MET A 92 7.32 -11.83 -15.17
N ASP A 93 6.79 -10.63 -15.42
CA ASP A 93 5.37 -10.37 -15.30
C ASP A 93 4.57 -11.26 -16.27
N SER A 94 3.51 -11.90 -15.78
CA SER A 94 2.75 -12.88 -16.58
C SER A 94 1.96 -12.24 -17.71
N LYS A 95 1.69 -10.93 -17.65
CA LYS A 95 0.87 -10.22 -18.63
C LYS A 95 1.71 -9.42 -19.61
N THR A 96 2.70 -8.67 -19.13
CA THR A 96 3.53 -7.79 -19.97
C THR A 96 4.82 -8.46 -20.42
N TYR A 97 5.21 -9.58 -19.80
CA TYR A 97 6.51 -10.24 -19.99
C TYR A 97 7.71 -9.36 -19.66
N GLU A 98 7.50 -8.25 -18.95
CA GLU A 98 8.57 -7.37 -18.50
C GLU A 98 9.28 -7.98 -17.29
N THR A 99 10.57 -7.69 -17.18
CA THR A 99 11.36 -8.09 -16.01
C THR A 99 11.00 -7.23 -14.81
N LEU A 100 10.71 -7.89 -13.69
CA LEU A 100 10.48 -7.29 -12.38
C LEU A 100 11.62 -7.66 -11.43
N ILE A 101 12.04 -6.69 -10.62
CA ILE A 101 12.96 -6.89 -9.50
C ILE A 101 12.19 -6.55 -8.23
N LEU A 102 11.95 -7.56 -7.40
CA LEU A 102 11.11 -7.47 -6.21
C LEU A 102 11.96 -7.72 -4.96
N PRO A 103 11.66 -7.08 -3.82
CA PRO A 103 12.36 -7.39 -2.58
C PRO A 103 12.02 -8.80 -2.09
N LEU A 104 13.02 -9.53 -1.63
CA LEU A 104 12.85 -10.83 -0.98
C LEU A 104 12.12 -10.65 0.36
N ASP A 105 11.03 -11.41 0.55
CA ASP A 105 10.38 -11.55 1.86
C ASP A 105 10.88 -12.87 2.50
N PRO A 106 11.67 -12.81 3.59
CA PRO A 106 12.22 -14.01 4.23
C PRO A 106 11.13 -14.89 4.89
N ALA A 107 9.90 -14.38 5.03
CA ALA A 107 8.77 -15.16 5.53
C ALA A 107 8.09 -16.02 4.45
N MET A 108 8.44 -15.85 3.17
CA MET A 108 7.87 -16.60 2.05
C MET A 108 8.80 -17.71 1.57
N ASN A 109 8.22 -18.77 1.00
CA ASN A 109 8.98 -19.88 0.43
C ASN A 109 9.07 -19.70 -1.09
N LEU A 110 10.13 -19.01 -1.54
CA LEU A 110 10.28 -18.62 -2.95
C LEU A 110 11.38 -19.45 -3.63
N GLU A 111 11.10 -19.90 -4.84
CA GLU A 111 12.05 -20.64 -5.68
C GLU A 111 11.91 -20.28 -7.16
N GLY A 112 12.98 -20.51 -7.93
CA GLY A 112 12.96 -20.31 -9.37
C GLY A 112 11.92 -21.21 -10.06
N GLY A 113 11.13 -20.63 -10.96
CA GLY A 113 10.01 -21.28 -11.63
C GLY A 113 8.67 -21.13 -10.89
N GLY A 114 8.67 -20.71 -9.63
CA GLY A 114 7.45 -20.50 -8.84
C GLY A 114 6.62 -19.31 -9.33
N GLU A 115 5.30 -19.39 -9.17
CA GLU A 115 4.38 -18.28 -9.46
C GLU A 115 4.17 -17.43 -8.21
N ILE A 116 4.14 -16.12 -8.38
CA ILE A 116 3.89 -15.17 -7.29
C ILE A 116 2.83 -14.15 -7.68
N GLN A 117 2.13 -13.61 -6.68
CA GLN A 117 1.37 -12.37 -6.81
C GLN A 117 2.16 -11.21 -6.25
N TRP A 118 2.21 -10.11 -6.98
CA TRP A 118 2.93 -8.91 -6.56
C TRP A 118 2.00 -7.70 -6.47
N MET A 119 2.42 -6.70 -5.71
CA MET A 119 1.81 -5.38 -5.70
C MET A 119 2.85 -4.28 -5.73
N GLU A 120 2.48 -3.15 -6.33
CA GLU A 120 3.25 -1.92 -6.33
C GLU A 120 2.40 -0.79 -5.75
N ALA A 121 3.04 0.08 -4.99
CA ALA A 121 2.48 1.37 -4.60
C ALA A 121 3.61 2.39 -4.41
N MET A 122 3.49 3.55 -5.04
CA MET A 122 4.39 4.69 -4.85
C MET A 122 5.88 4.36 -5.11
N GLY A 123 6.16 3.57 -6.14
CA GLY A 123 7.48 3.09 -6.55
C GLY A 123 8.00 1.90 -5.75
N ARG A 124 7.22 1.36 -4.81
CA ARG A 124 7.65 0.29 -3.91
C ARG A 124 6.89 -1.00 -4.21
N PHE A 125 7.64 -2.09 -4.28
CA PHE A 125 7.10 -3.41 -4.60
C PHE A 125 7.03 -4.31 -3.37
N ARG A 126 6.09 -5.25 -3.40
CA ARG A 126 5.99 -6.34 -2.42
C ARG A 126 5.40 -7.60 -3.08
N ILE A 127 5.92 -8.76 -2.72
CA ILE A 127 5.28 -10.05 -2.99
C ILE A 127 4.16 -10.24 -1.96
N THR A 128 2.97 -10.56 -2.46
CA THR A 128 1.73 -10.66 -1.66
C THR A 128 1.25 -12.09 -1.48
N ARG A 129 1.68 -13.02 -2.33
CA ARG A 129 1.39 -14.46 -2.23
C ARG A 129 2.41 -15.27 -3.02
N ASP A 130 2.85 -16.38 -2.45
CA ASP A 130 3.57 -17.48 -3.08
C ASP A 130 2.62 -18.65 -3.41
N HIS A 131 2.92 -19.37 -4.49
CA HIS A 131 2.14 -20.52 -4.99
C HIS A 131 2.96 -21.79 -5.00
#